data_AF-B6IP55-F1
#
_entry.id   AF-B6IP55-F1
#
_cell.length_a   1.000
_cell.length_b   1.000
_cell.length_c   1.000
_cell.angle_alpha   90.00
_cell.angle_beta   90.00
_cell.angle_gamma   90.00
#
_symmetry.space_group_name_H-M   'P 1'
#
loop_
_entity.id
_entity.type
_entity.pdbx_description
1 polymer ?
#
loop_
_entity_poly.entity_id
_entity_poly.type
_entity_poly.pdbx_seq_one_letter_code
_entity_poly.pdbx_strand_id
1 'polypeptide(L)'
;MDILLVEGDALKALRLAGQLARAGHRAKAVTNDPASALALLREMRFGGALIGGGLYPATAVGDMAARIRSLGGAVVWDGAHPGLTAPGDWVLSGAPDVLEISSAFETPPAVAVA
;
A
#
# COMPACT_ATOMS: atom_id res chain seq x y z
N MET A 1 -7.82 5.40 10.77
CA MET A 1 -7.86 4.52 9.59
C MET A 1 -6.73 3.52 9.68
N ASP A 2 -7.01 2.27 9.33
CA ASP A 2 -6.01 1.20 9.30
C ASP A 2 -5.35 1.13 7.91
N ILE A 3 -4.02 1.18 7.87
CA ILE A 3 -3.19 1.11 6.68
C ILE A 3 -2.39 -0.18 6.71
N LEU A 4 -2.40 -0.92 5.60
CA LEU A 4 -1.51 -2.06 5.42
C LEU A 4 -0.21 -1.57 4.75
N LEU A 5 0.93 -1.85 5.36
CA LEU A 5 2.25 -1.62 4.76
C LEU A 5 2.78 -2.96 4.28
N VAL A 6 2.84 -3.16 2.97
CA VAL A 6 3.41 -4.36 2.35
C VAL A 6 4.76 -3.97 1.79
N GLU A 7 5.84 -4.29 2.49
CA GLU A 7 7.18 -3.81 2.14
C GLU A 7 8.21 -4.93 2.33
N GLY A 8 9.09 -5.14 1.36
CA GLY A 8 10.12 -6.19 1.45
C GLY A 8 11.22 -5.85 2.47
N ASP A 9 11.52 -4.56 2.63
CA ASP A 9 12.48 -4.08 3.62
C ASP A 9 11.82 -3.84 4.99
N ALA A 10 12.18 -4.66 5.97
CA ALA A 10 11.63 -4.56 7.33
C ALA A 10 11.97 -3.26 8.06
N LEU A 11 13.15 -2.66 7.80
CA LEU A 11 13.53 -1.38 8.41
C LEU A 11 12.72 -0.24 7.82
N LYS A 12 12.52 -0.27 6.49
CA LYS A 12 11.66 0.69 5.80
C LYS A 12 10.20 0.58 6.28
N ALA A 13 9.69 -0.65 6.39
CA ALA A 13 8.35 -0.93 6.89
C ALA A 13 8.15 -0.40 8.33
N LEU A 14 9.11 -0.65 9.23
CA LEU A 14 9.05 -0.18 10.61
C LEU A 14 9.14 1.35 10.71
N ARG A 15 10.01 1.97 9.90
CA ARG A 15 10.14 3.43 9.83
C ARG A 15 8.83 4.08 9.39
N LEU A 16 8.23 3.58 8.32
CA LEU A 16 6.95 4.10 7.80
C LEU A 16 5.81 3.88 8.79
N ALA A 17 5.75 2.70 9.44
CA ALA A 17 4.77 2.43 10.49
C ALA A 17 4.87 3.44 11.64
N GLY A 18 6.09 3.74 12.09
CA GLY A 18 6.33 4.72 13.16
C GLY A 18 5.95 6.14 12.76
N GLN A 19 6.19 6.54 11.52
CA GLN A 19 5.79 7.87 11.03
C GLN A 19 4.26 7.97 10.87
N LEU A 20 3.60 6.92 10.36
CA LEU A 20 2.14 6.86 10.25
C LEU A 20 1.45 6.88 11.61
N ALA A 21 2.02 6.20 12.62
CA ALA A 21 1.53 6.25 13.98
C ALA A 21 1.59 7.67 14.56
N ARG A 22 2.66 8.44 14.28
CA ARG A 22 2.77 9.86 14.67
C ARG A 22 1.77 10.76 13.95
N ALA A 23 1.38 10.41 12.74
CA ALA A 23 0.31 11.08 11.99
C ALA A 23 -1.11 10.62 12.40
N GLY A 24 -1.25 9.73 13.39
CA GLY A 24 -2.55 9.28 13.89
C GLY A 24 -3.16 8.11 13.11
N HIS A 25 -2.43 7.52 12.17
CA HIS A 25 -2.87 6.32 11.46
C HIS A 25 -2.41 5.05 12.17
N ARG A 26 -3.20 3.99 12.08
CA ARG A 26 -2.80 2.66 12.54
C ARG A 26 -2.22 1.91 11.35
N ALA A 27 -0.94 1.58 11.40
CA ALA A 27 -0.27 0.86 10.32
C ALA A 27 0.06 -0.57 10.76
N LYS A 28 -0.21 -1.55 9.89
CA LYS A 28 0.25 -2.93 10.07
C LYS A 28 1.28 -3.25 9.00
N ALA A 29 2.51 -3.53 9.42
CA ALA A 29 3.59 -3.90 8.52
C ALA A 29 3.60 -5.41 8.25
N VAL A 30 3.70 -5.78 6.99
CA VAL A 30 3.92 -7.14 6.50
C VAL A 30 5.18 -7.13 5.66
N THR A 31 6.13 -7.98 6.06
CA THR A 31 7.47 -8.02 5.46
C THR A 31 7.75 -9.37 4.86
N ASN A 32 8.26 -9.38 3.63
CA ASN A 32 8.73 -10.57 2.90
C ASN A 32 7.73 -11.73 2.76
N ASP A 33 6.43 -11.48 2.92
CA ASP A 33 5.40 -12.49 2.72
C ASP A 33 4.11 -11.89 2.11
N PRO A 34 3.95 -11.97 0.77
CA PRO A 34 2.76 -11.48 0.10
C PRO A 34 1.52 -12.33 0.40
N ALA A 35 1.68 -13.61 0.78
CA ALA A 35 0.54 -14.46 1.14
C ALA A 35 -0.06 -14.02 2.48
N SER A 36 0.78 -13.68 3.47
CA SER A 36 0.34 -13.07 4.73
C SER A 36 -0.35 -11.72 4.50
N ALA A 37 0.15 -10.90 3.58
CA ALA A 37 -0.49 -9.64 3.23
C ALA A 37 -1.90 -9.86 2.66
N LEU A 38 -2.06 -10.81 1.73
CA LEU A 38 -3.36 -11.21 1.17
C LEU A 38 -4.30 -11.79 2.23
N ALA A 39 -3.80 -12.60 3.16
CA ALA A 39 -4.59 -13.14 4.27
C ALA A 39 -5.12 -12.02 5.17
N LEU A 40 -4.27 -11.05 5.51
CA LEU A 40 -4.68 -9.89 6.32
C LEU A 40 -5.71 -9.02 5.60
N LEU A 41 -5.59 -8.83 4.28
CA LEU A 41 -6.60 -8.13 3.47
C LEU A 41 -7.94 -8.88 3.38
N ARG A 42 -7.97 -10.18 3.68
CA ARG A 42 -9.21 -10.98 3.73
C ARG A 42 -9.87 -10.89 5.11
N GLU A 43 -9.08 -10.83 6.17
CA GLU A 43 -9.56 -10.83 7.55
C GLU A 43 -9.88 -9.43 8.08
N MET A 44 -9.24 -8.38 7.56
CA MET A 44 -9.36 -7.02 8.09
C MET A 44 -9.71 -6.01 7.00
N ARG A 45 -10.55 -5.03 7.36
CA ARG A 45 -10.84 -3.87 6.51
C ARG A 45 -9.76 -2.82 6.70
N PHE A 46 -8.93 -2.61 5.68
CA PHE A 46 -8.00 -1.50 5.61
C PHE A 46 -8.60 -0.37 4.78
N GLY A 47 -8.33 0.88 5.16
CA GLY A 47 -8.70 2.07 4.36
C GLY A 47 -7.75 2.32 3.18
N GLY A 48 -6.60 1.64 3.17
CA GLY A 48 -5.67 1.65 2.06
C GLY A 48 -4.42 0.83 2.36
N ALA A 49 -3.60 0.62 1.34
CA ALA A 49 -2.29 0.02 1.52
C ALA A 49 -1.19 0.77 0.80
N LEU A 50 -0.03 0.81 1.45
CA LEU A 50 1.22 1.09 0.79
C LEU A 50 1.82 -0.23 0.34
N ILE A 51 2.06 -0.39 -0.95
CA ILE A 51 2.76 -1.53 -1.51
C ILE A 51 4.13 -1.02 -1.96
N GLY A 52 5.16 -1.42 -1.23
CA GLY A 52 6.53 -1.11 -1.55
C GLY A 52 7.33 -2.37 -1.87
N GLY A 53 8.20 -2.27 -2.86
CA GLY A 53 9.25 -3.25 -3.02
C GLY A 53 9.29 -3.93 -4.39
N GLY A 54 10.51 -3.96 -4.93
CA GLY A 54 10.89 -4.79 -6.06
C GLY A 54 11.12 -6.27 -5.73
N LEU A 55 10.81 -6.72 -4.52
CA LEU A 55 11.04 -8.09 -4.05
C LEU A 55 9.82 -9.02 -4.18
N TYR A 56 8.62 -8.48 -4.41
CA TYR A 56 7.40 -9.28 -4.58
C TYR A 56 7.06 -9.51 -6.04
N PRO A 57 6.58 -10.70 -6.46
CA PRO A 57 6.13 -10.91 -7.83
C PRO A 57 5.09 -9.88 -8.27
N ALA A 58 5.21 -9.41 -9.51
CA ALA A 58 4.27 -8.47 -10.14
C ALA A 58 2.79 -8.91 -10.02
N THR A 59 2.52 -10.21 -10.16
CA THR A 59 1.18 -10.79 -10.01
C THR A 59 0.62 -10.63 -8.60
N ALA A 60 1.43 -10.88 -7.56
CA ALA A 60 1.01 -10.73 -6.17
C ALA A 60 0.70 -9.27 -5.81
N VAL A 61 1.52 -8.34 -6.30
CA VAL A 61 1.30 -6.89 -6.16
C VAL A 61 -0.01 -6.47 -6.82
N GLY A 62 -0.31 -6.98 -8.02
CA GLY A 62 -1.57 -6.77 -8.71
C GLY A 62 -2.79 -7.31 -7.95
N ASP A 63 -2.72 -8.55 -7.45
CA ASP A 63 -3.82 -9.19 -6.69
C ASP A 63 -4.14 -8.45 -5.40
N MET A 64 -3.12 -8.03 -4.65
CA MET A 64 -3.29 -7.22 -3.43
C MET A 64 -3.99 -5.89 -3.76
N ALA A 65 -3.50 -5.20 -4.78
CA ALA A 65 -4.05 -3.90 -5.18
C ALA A 65 -5.50 -4.01 -5.67
N ALA A 66 -5.83 -5.04 -6.45
CA ALA A 66 -7.20 -5.32 -6.86
C ALA A 66 -8.11 -5.61 -5.65
N ARG A 67 -7.60 -6.34 -4.65
CA ARG A 67 -8.36 -6.61 -3.42
C ARG A 67 -8.62 -5.34 -2.62
N ILE A 68 -7.61 -4.49 -2.42
CA ILE A 68 -7.74 -3.22 -1.69
C ILE A 68 -8.79 -2.31 -2.35
N ARG A 69 -8.77 -2.23 -3.69
CA ARG A 69 -9.80 -1.52 -4.47
C ARG A 69 -11.20 -2.09 -4.27
N SER A 70 -11.35 -3.41 -4.29
CA SER A 70 -12.66 -4.05 -4.08
C SER A 70 -13.25 -3.73 -2.70
N LEU A 71 -12.40 -3.33 -1.74
CA LEU A 71 -12.80 -2.89 -0.41
C LEU A 71 -12.99 -1.36 -0.31
N GLY A 72 -12.82 -0.63 -1.41
CA GLY A 72 -12.89 0.83 -1.48
C GLY A 72 -11.66 1.55 -0.92
N GLY A 73 -10.54 0.85 -0.73
CA GLY A 73 -9.30 1.44 -0.23
C GLY A 73 -8.39 1.96 -1.34
N ALA A 74 -7.50 2.90 -1.01
CA ALA A 74 -6.51 3.40 -1.97
C ALA A 74 -5.22 2.55 -1.97
N VAL A 75 -4.45 2.66 -3.05
CA VAL A 75 -3.15 1.99 -3.21
C VAL A 75 -2.09 3.05 -3.49
N VAL A 76 -1.09 3.11 -2.62
CA VAL A 76 0.12 3.91 -2.83
C VAL A 76 1.25 2.95 -3.18
N TRP A 77 1.98 3.21 -4.25
CA TRP A 77 3.06 2.36 -4.72
C TRP A 77 4.37 3.13 -4.78
N ASP A 78 5.42 2.50 -4.27
CA ASP A 78 6.73 3.13 -4.16
C ASP A 78 7.55 3.15 -5.46
N GLY A 79 7.02 2.54 -6.54
CA GLY A 79 7.67 2.47 -7.85
C GLY A 79 8.85 1.51 -7.93
N ALA A 80 9.19 0.77 -6.88
CA ALA A 80 10.46 0.05 -6.80
C ALA A 80 10.49 -1.32 -7.51
N HIS A 81 9.44 -1.70 -8.27
CA HIS A 81 9.36 -3.01 -8.92
C HIS A 81 9.62 -2.95 -10.44
N PRO A 82 10.79 -3.41 -10.95
CA PRO A 82 11.23 -3.18 -12.33
C PRO A 82 10.37 -3.88 -13.42
N GLY A 83 9.54 -4.85 -13.03
CA GLY A 83 8.63 -5.57 -13.94
C GLY A 83 7.15 -5.19 -13.83
N LEU A 84 6.80 -4.13 -13.09
CA LEU A 84 5.41 -3.73 -12.89
C LEU A 84 5.24 -2.28 -13.33
N THR A 85 4.27 -2.02 -14.20
CA THR A 85 3.79 -0.65 -14.46
C THR A 85 2.56 -0.46 -13.62
N ALA A 86 2.55 0.55 -12.74
CA ALA A 86 1.34 0.85 -11.99
C ALA A 86 0.20 1.26 -12.94
N PRO A 87 -1.00 0.70 -12.74
CA PRO A 87 -2.23 1.24 -13.29
C PRO A 87 -2.39 2.74 -12.96
N GLY A 88 -3.03 3.50 -13.85
CA GLY A 88 -3.11 4.96 -13.78
C GLY A 88 -3.87 5.55 -12.58
N ASP A 89 -4.50 4.69 -11.78
CA ASP A 89 -5.24 5.04 -10.57
C ASP A 89 -4.45 4.74 -9.27
N TRP A 90 -3.17 4.39 -9.38
CA TRP A 90 -2.25 4.23 -8.24
C TRP A 90 -1.57 5.57 -7.96
N VAL A 91 -1.35 5.88 -6.68
CA VAL A 91 -0.49 7.00 -6.32
C VAL A 91 0.96 6.54 -6.43
N LEU A 92 1.66 7.05 -7.44
CA LEU A 92 3.09 6.84 -7.64
C LEU A 92 3.87 7.76 -6.71
N SER A 93 4.62 7.20 -5.77
CA SER A 93 5.63 7.98 -5.08
C SER A 93 6.93 7.21 -5.10
N GLY A 94 7.92 7.67 -5.86
CA GLY A 94 9.24 7.01 -5.94
C GLY A 94 9.96 6.89 -4.58
N ALA A 95 9.46 7.58 -3.55
CA ALA A 95 9.83 7.43 -2.14
C ALA A 95 8.70 8.00 -1.26
N PRO A 96 7.62 7.24 -0.99
CA PRO A 96 6.44 7.76 -0.31
C PRO A 96 6.79 8.28 1.06
N ASP A 97 6.60 9.58 1.28
CA ASP A 97 6.62 10.16 2.61
C ASP A 97 5.23 10.11 3.25
N VAL A 98 5.16 10.35 4.56
CA VAL A 98 3.89 10.22 5.28
C VAL A 98 2.83 11.23 4.85
N LEU A 99 3.21 12.40 4.34
CA LEU A 99 2.24 13.39 3.87
C LEU A 99 1.59 12.93 2.56
N GLU A 100 2.36 12.35 1.64
CA GLU A 100 1.83 11.73 0.43
C GLU A 100 0.94 10.53 0.75
N ILE A 101 1.35 9.69 1.70
CA ILE A 101 0.57 8.52 2.11
C ILE A 101 -0.75 8.95 2.78
N SER A 102 -0.70 9.90 3.72
CA SER A 102 -1.89 10.40 4.41
C SER A 102 -2.87 11.07 3.44
N SER A 103 -2.38 11.95 2.55
CA SER A 103 -3.24 12.64 1.58
C SER A 103 -3.89 11.69 0.57
N ALA A 104 -3.15 10.68 0.09
CA ALA A 104 -3.68 9.64 -0.81
C ALA A 104 -4.84 8.83 -0.21
N PHE A 105 -4.89 8.72 1.12
CA PHE A 105 -5.94 7.97 1.81
C PHE A 105 -7.06 8.84 2.39
N GLU A 106 -6.84 10.15 2.57
CA GLU A 106 -7.88 11.11 2.95
C GLU A 106 -8.75 11.53 1.76
N THR A 107 -8.16 11.58 0.56
CA THR A 107 -8.86 11.87 -0.69
C THR A 107 -8.64 10.71 -1.65
N PRO A 108 -9.52 9.69 -1.70
CA PRO A 108 -9.38 8.64 -2.70
C PRO A 108 -9.37 9.31 -4.08
N PRO A 109 -8.48 8.90 -5.02
CA PRO A 109 -8.50 9.45 -6.36
C PRO A 109 -9.93 9.29 -6.88
N ALA A 110 -10.51 10.38 -7.37
CA ALA A 110 -11.83 10.34 -7.99
C ALA A 110 -11.78 9.21 -9.02
N VAL A 111 -12.58 8.16 -8.82
CA VAL A 111 -12.73 7.10 -9.81
C VAL A 111 -13.20 7.80 -11.07
N ALA A 112 -12.29 8.02 -12.01
CA ALA A 112 -12.64 8.42 -13.36
C ALA A 112 -13.35 7.22 -13.95
N VAL A 113 -14.66 7.19 -13.79
CA VAL A 113 -15.55 6.32 -14.56
C VAL A 113 -15.44 6.81 -16.00
N ALA A 114 -14.64 6.10 -16.79
CA ALA A 114 -14.63 6.20 -18.24
C ALA A 114 -15.46 5.06 -18.83
#